data_AF-A0A2U1NVJ3-F1
#
_entry.id   AF-A0A2U1NVJ3-F1
#
_cell.length_a   1.000
_cell.length_b   1.000
_cell.length_c   1.000
_cell.angle_alpha   90.00
_cell.angle_beta   90.00
_cell.angle_gamma   90.00
#
_symmetry.space_group_name_H-M   'P 1'
#
loop_
_entity.id
_entity.type
_entity.pdbx_description
1 polymer ?
#
loop_
_entity_poly.entity_id
_entity_poly.type
_entity_poly.pdbx_seq_one_letter_code
_entity_poly.pdbx_strand_id
1 'polypeptide(L)'
;MESLKRTKGRQSLKLKFIEEKNSRIVSFSKRRNGIFKKASEFAVLTGSDIAIYITNLSGKTYSFAHPNIESVESQFLEQTLSSESILELPQEVRVREIIQLLDEVCDNLKEEEQRATIVMDKKDLRAKNVWEDPIGKLTPDEAEKVKKQLGEWRTIIFNILDQQTQRGRAT
;
A
#
# COMPACT_ATOMS: atom_id res chain seq x y z
N MET A 1 37.28 -22.16 -62.99
CA MET A 1 36.89 -22.78 -61.70
C MET A 1 35.82 -21.92 -61.08
N GLU A 2 34.63 -22.47 -60.88
CA GLU A 2 33.48 -21.74 -60.34
C GLU A 2 33.67 -21.58 -58.82
N SER A 3 33.62 -20.34 -58.32
CA SER A 3 33.87 -20.07 -56.90
C SER A 3 32.63 -20.40 -56.06
N LEU A 4 32.73 -21.47 -55.27
CA LEU A 4 31.66 -21.86 -54.34
C LEU A 4 31.49 -20.78 -53.26
N LYS A 5 30.29 -20.17 -53.20
CA LYS A 5 29.95 -19.19 -52.16
C LYS A 5 29.95 -19.84 -50.78
N ARG A 6 30.71 -19.26 -49.84
CA ARG A 6 30.86 -19.75 -48.46
C ARG A 6 29.60 -19.65 -47.60
N THR A 7 28.71 -18.68 -47.85
CA THR A 7 27.46 -18.50 -47.08
C THR A 7 26.31 -18.01 -47.95
N LYS A 8 25.08 -18.21 -47.47
CA LYS A 8 23.86 -17.73 -48.13
C LYS A 8 23.69 -16.19 -48.07
N GLY A 9 24.51 -15.46 -47.31
CA GLY A 9 24.38 -14.01 -47.12
C GLY A 9 23.15 -13.61 -46.28
N ARG A 10 22.81 -12.31 -46.28
CA ARG A 10 21.63 -11.79 -45.54
C ARG A 10 20.35 -12.36 -46.14
N GLN A 11 19.61 -13.12 -45.33
CA GLN A 11 18.32 -13.68 -45.72
C GLN A 11 17.19 -12.74 -45.31
N SER A 12 16.15 -12.64 -46.15
CA SER A 12 14.91 -11.98 -45.79
C SER A 12 14.16 -12.79 -44.75
N LEU A 13 13.58 -12.11 -43.75
CA LEU A 13 12.79 -12.73 -42.68
C LEU A 13 11.44 -12.03 -42.63
N LYS A 14 10.37 -12.81 -42.40
CA LYS A 14 9.02 -12.25 -42.18
C LYS A 14 9.01 -11.42 -40.88
N LEU A 15 8.28 -10.29 -40.89
CA LEU A 15 8.06 -9.45 -39.70
C LEU A 15 7.00 -10.09 -38.80
N LYS A 16 7.41 -11.17 -38.12
CA LYS A 16 6.61 -11.88 -37.12
C LYS A 16 7.49 -12.30 -35.96
N PHE A 17 6.88 -12.80 -34.89
CA PHE A 17 7.61 -13.39 -33.78
C PHE A 17 8.50 -14.56 -34.27
N ILE A 18 9.75 -14.59 -33.80
CA ILE A 18 10.71 -15.65 -34.13
C ILE A 18 10.53 -16.76 -33.09
N GLU A 19 9.95 -17.88 -33.48
CA GLU A 19 9.66 -18.99 -32.55
C GLU A 19 10.94 -19.71 -32.09
N GLU A 20 11.88 -19.93 -33.01
CA GLU A 20 13.11 -20.66 -32.73
C GLU A 20 14.01 -19.84 -31.79
N LYS A 21 14.32 -20.43 -30.63
CA LYS A 21 14.95 -19.73 -29.50
C LYS A 21 16.33 -19.16 -29.85
N ASN A 22 17.19 -19.91 -30.53
CA ASN A 22 18.55 -19.45 -30.82
C ASN A 22 18.54 -18.32 -31.84
N SER A 23 17.75 -18.44 -32.91
CA SER A 23 17.54 -17.40 -33.90
C SER A 23 16.93 -16.15 -33.28
N ARG A 24 16.00 -16.30 -32.33
CA ARG A 24 15.42 -15.17 -31.59
C ARG A 24 16.47 -14.46 -30.75
N ILE A 25 17.29 -15.19 -29.99
CA ILE A 25 18.36 -14.62 -29.15
C ILE A 25 19.42 -13.90 -30.00
N VAL A 26 19.87 -14.53 -31.09
CA VAL A 26 20.84 -13.92 -32.01
C VAL A 26 20.25 -12.69 -32.70
N SER A 27 19.00 -12.78 -33.17
CA SER A 27 18.31 -11.66 -33.81
C SER A 27 18.10 -10.50 -32.84
N PHE A 28 17.72 -10.79 -31.60
CA PHE A 28 17.58 -9.78 -30.55
C PHE A 28 18.89 -9.02 -30.35
N SER A 29 20.00 -9.73 -30.14
CA SER A 29 21.32 -9.11 -29.95
C SER A 29 21.73 -8.24 -31.14
N LYS A 30 21.55 -8.74 -32.37
CA LYS A 30 21.89 -7.99 -33.59
C LYS A 30 21.00 -6.76 -33.79
N ARG A 31 19.68 -6.90 -33.62
CA ARG A 31 18.72 -5.81 -33.81
C ARG A 31 18.85 -4.75 -32.73
N ARG A 32 18.98 -5.14 -31.46
CA ARG A 32 19.23 -4.22 -30.34
C ARG A 32 20.47 -3.37 -30.60
N ASN A 33 21.60 -4.00 -30.95
CA ASN A 33 22.82 -3.27 -31.26
C ASN A 33 22.67 -2.35 -32.50
N GLY A 34 21.95 -2.81 -33.53
CA GLY A 34 21.66 -2.00 -34.71
C GLY A 34 20.81 -0.76 -34.40
N ILE A 35 19.78 -0.91 -33.56
CA ILE A 35 18.93 0.18 -33.09
C ILE A 35 19.75 1.18 -32.28
N PHE A 36 20.56 0.71 -31.31
CA PHE A 36 21.41 1.60 -30.51
C PHE A 36 22.40 2.39 -31.36
N LYS A 37 23.03 1.74 -32.35
CA LYS A 37 23.92 2.44 -33.27
C LYS A 37 23.19 3.52 -34.06
N LYS A 38 21.99 3.21 -34.56
CA LYS A 38 21.19 4.19 -35.32
C LYS A 38 20.68 5.35 -34.46
N ALA A 39 20.27 5.07 -33.23
CA ALA A 39 19.89 6.10 -32.27
C ALA A 39 21.07 7.02 -31.94
N SER A 40 22.26 6.45 -31.72
CA SER A 40 23.49 7.23 -31.49
C SER A 40 23.87 8.10 -32.69
N GLU A 41 23.86 7.54 -33.92
CA GLU A 41 24.10 8.31 -35.15
C GLU A 41 23.10 9.46 -35.28
N PHE A 42 21.81 9.19 -35.07
CA PHE A 42 20.75 10.19 -35.19
C PHE A 42 20.86 11.29 -34.13
N ALA A 43 21.10 10.94 -32.86
CA ALA A 43 21.29 11.88 -31.77
C ALA A 43 22.46 12.83 -32.06
N VAL A 44 23.61 12.31 -32.50
CA VAL A 44 24.79 13.11 -32.83
C VAL A 44 24.54 14.02 -34.04
N LEU A 45 23.85 13.53 -35.08
CA LEU A 45 23.60 14.32 -36.30
C LEU A 45 22.59 15.43 -36.10
N THR A 46 21.63 15.26 -35.19
CA THR A 46 20.51 16.19 -35.00
C THR A 46 20.58 16.98 -33.70
N GLY A 47 21.43 16.59 -32.77
CA GLY A 47 21.44 17.13 -31.41
C GLY A 47 20.18 16.78 -30.62
N SER A 48 19.51 15.66 -30.95
CA SER A 48 18.28 15.24 -30.28
C SER A 48 18.56 14.44 -29.02
N ASP A 49 17.79 14.72 -27.96
CA ASP A 49 17.75 13.92 -26.73
C ASP A 49 16.92 12.65 -26.95
N ILE A 50 17.47 11.48 -26.62
CA ILE A 50 16.85 10.17 -26.93
C ILE A 50 17.13 9.20 -25.80
N ALA A 51 16.11 8.44 -25.37
CA ALA A 51 16.26 7.27 -24.52
C ALA A 51 15.54 6.05 -25.11
N ILE A 52 16.15 4.87 -25.01
CA ILE A 52 15.62 3.59 -25.49
C ILE A 52 15.80 2.53 -24.40
N TYR A 53 14.70 1.88 -24.01
CA TYR A 53 14.70 0.72 -23.10
C TYR A 53 14.20 -0.51 -23.82
N ILE A 54 14.94 -1.62 -23.70
CA ILE A 54 14.59 -2.89 -24.33
C ILE A 54 14.74 -4.00 -23.30
N THR A 55 13.63 -4.59 -22.89
CA THR A 55 13.60 -5.77 -22.02
C THR A 55 13.41 -7.03 -22.86
N ASN A 56 14.25 -8.04 -22.65
CA ASN A 56 14.09 -9.32 -23.32
C ASN A 56 13.11 -10.24 -22.57
N LEU A 57 12.75 -11.38 -23.18
CA LEU A 57 11.86 -12.38 -22.56
C LEU A 57 12.42 -12.99 -21.27
N SER A 58 13.71 -12.83 -20.99
CA SER A 58 14.34 -13.28 -19.73
C SER A 58 14.28 -12.21 -18.63
N GLY A 59 13.63 -11.06 -18.89
CA GLY A 59 13.55 -9.94 -17.96
C GLY A 59 14.80 -9.05 -17.91
N LYS A 60 15.82 -9.33 -18.73
CA LYS A 60 17.02 -8.48 -18.77
C LYS A 60 16.76 -7.24 -19.61
N THR A 61 16.92 -6.08 -18.98
CA THR A 61 16.79 -4.77 -19.60
C THR A 61 18.14 -4.29 -20.16
N TYR A 62 18.06 -3.61 -21.30
CA TYR A 62 19.17 -2.93 -21.96
C TYR A 62 18.72 -1.52 -22.28
N SER A 63 19.56 -0.53 -22.02
CA SER A 63 19.27 0.87 -22.30
C SER A 63 20.33 1.51 -23.17
N PHE A 64 19.91 2.54 -23.90
CA PHE A 64 20.75 3.52 -24.56
C PHE A 64 20.12 4.89 -24.36
N ALA A 65 20.91 5.89 -23.99
CA ALA A 65 20.44 7.26 -23.91
C ALA A 65 21.50 8.24 -24.38
N HIS A 66 21.07 9.39 -24.88
CA HIS A 66 21.89 10.55 -25.20
C HIS A 66 21.15 11.81 -24.74
N PRO A 67 21.78 12.72 -23.98
CA PRO A 67 23.18 12.70 -23.53
C PRO A 67 23.48 11.65 -22.44
N ASN A 68 22.56 11.45 -21.50
CA ASN A 68 22.58 10.37 -20.51
C ASN A 68 21.13 10.04 -20.11
N ILE A 69 20.94 9.01 -19.30
CA ILE A 69 19.59 8.51 -19.00
C ILE A 69 18.87 9.43 -18.02
N GLU A 70 19.58 9.95 -17.02
CA GLU A 70 19.02 10.79 -15.97
C GLU A 70 18.47 12.11 -16.54
N SER A 71 19.20 12.71 -17.49
CA SER A 71 18.82 13.97 -18.15
C SER A 71 17.58 13.82 -19.03
N VAL A 72 17.45 12.70 -19.74
CA VAL A 72 16.28 12.46 -20.59
C VAL A 72 15.07 12.12 -19.73
N GLU A 73 15.26 11.34 -18.66
CA GLU A 73 14.20 11.03 -17.70
C GLU A 73 13.70 12.29 -16.98
N SER A 74 14.59 13.17 -16.50
CA SER A 74 14.19 14.40 -15.81
C SER A 74 13.39 15.33 -16.72
N GLN A 75 13.86 15.53 -17.95
CA GLN A 75 13.17 16.38 -18.93
C GLN A 75 11.80 15.80 -19.30
N PHE A 76 11.70 14.47 -19.47
CA PHE A 76 10.41 13.82 -19.74
C PHE A 76 9.44 14.02 -18.57
N LEU A 77 9.88 13.82 -17.33
CA LEU A 77 9.05 14.01 -16.13
C LEU A 77 8.59 15.46 -15.99
N GLU A 78 9.48 16.43 -16.19
CA GLU A 78 9.14 17.86 -16.17
C GLU A 78 8.10 18.21 -17.26
N GLN A 79 8.23 17.62 -18.45
CA GLN A 79 7.28 17.80 -19.55
C GLN A 79 5.93 17.13 -19.28
N THR A 80 5.90 15.94 -18.67
CA THR A 80 4.64 15.28 -18.31
C THR A 80 3.93 16.02 -17.19
N LEU A 81 4.66 16.46 -16.15
CA LEU A 81 4.09 17.22 -15.03
C LEU A 81 3.60 18.61 -15.46
N SER A 82 4.28 19.25 -16.42
CA SER A 82 3.81 20.51 -17.01
C SER A 82 2.65 20.31 -17.99
N SER A 83 2.55 19.16 -18.68
CA SER A 83 1.42 18.85 -19.58
C SER A 83 0.16 18.37 -18.85
N GLU A 84 0.30 17.72 -17.69
CA GLU A 84 -0.82 17.35 -16.80
C GLU A 84 -1.50 18.56 -16.14
N SER A 85 -0.90 19.76 -16.23
CA SER A 85 -1.49 21.00 -15.72
C SER A 85 -2.79 21.44 -16.41
N ILE A 86 -3.23 20.76 -17.49
CA ILE A 86 -4.55 20.98 -18.09
C ILE A 86 -5.64 20.05 -17.50
N LEU A 87 -5.31 18.98 -16.76
CA LEU A 87 -6.34 18.06 -16.20
C LEU A 87 -6.11 17.51 -14.78
N GLU A 88 -5.01 17.80 -14.07
CA GLU A 88 -4.91 17.45 -12.65
C GLU A 88 -4.60 18.67 -11.76
N LEU A 89 -5.46 18.90 -10.76
CA LEU A 89 -5.18 19.83 -9.66
C LEU A 89 -3.81 19.47 -9.04
N PRO A 90 -2.92 20.45 -8.77
CA PRO A 90 -1.53 20.19 -8.46
C PRO A 90 -1.33 19.27 -7.25
N GLN A 91 -0.33 18.40 -7.34
CA GLN A 91 0.13 17.42 -6.34
C GLN A 91 0.23 17.98 -4.91
N GLU A 92 0.42 19.30 -4.76
CA GLU A 92 0.44 20.05 -3.51
C GLU A 92 -0.88 19.97 -2.73
N VAL A 93 -2.03 19.95 -3.41
CA VAL A 93 -3.35 19.82 -2.77
C VAL A 93 -3.48 18.45 -2.11
N ARG A 94 -3.05 17.39 -2.81
CA ARG A 94 -3.05 16.00 -2.30
C ARG A 94 -2.10 15.84 -1.10
N VAL A 95 -0.91 16.43 -1.15
CA VAL A 95 0.04 16.39 -0.01
C VAL A 95 -0.53 17.11 1.21
N ARG A 96 -1.21 18.25 1.02
CA ARG A 96 -1.83 19.00 2.11
C ARG A 96 -2.99 18.23 2.75
N GLU A 97 -3.83 17.59 1.95
CA GLU A 97 -4.90 16.71 2.45
C GLU A 97 -4.34 15.53 3.25
N ILE A 98 -3.24 14.93 2.78
CA ILE A 98 -2.56 13.84 3.50
C ILE A 98 -1.99 14.34 4.83
N ILE A 99 -1.37 15.52 4.87
CA ILE A 99 -0.84 16.11 6.11
C ILE A 99 -1.99 16.37 7.11
N GLN A 100 -3.12 16.90 6.64
CA GLN A 100 -4.29 17.13 7.50
C GLN A 100 -4.84 15.83 8.10
N LEU A 101 -4.93 14.77 7.29
CA LEU A 101 -5.34 13.46 7.78
C LEU A 101 -4.33 12.86 8.78
N LEU A 102 -3.03 13.07 8.56
CA LEU A 102 -1.99 12.62 9.48
C LEU A 102 -2.07 13.33 10.83
N ASP A 103 -2.29 14.65 10.83
CA ASP A 103 -2.45 15.42 12.07
C ASP A 103 -3.68 14.95 12.86
N GLU A 104 -4.81 14.73 12.19
CA GLU A 104 -6.04 14.21 12.81
C GLU A 104 -5.82 12.82 13.45
N VAL A 105 -5.14 11.92 12.75
CA VAL A 105 -4.81 10.58 13.29
C VAL A 105 -3.85 10.70 14.48
N CYS A 106 -2.87 11.59 14.43
CA CYS A 106 -1.94 11.81 15.53
C CYS A 106 -2.64 12.34 16.79
N ASP A 107 -3.62 13.24 16.63
CA ASP A 107 -4.37 13.80 17.75
C ASP A 107 -5.32 12.76 18.37
N ASN A 108 -6.00 11.97 17.54
CA ASN A 108 -6.80 10.83 18.01
C ASN A 108 -5.97 9.81 18.80
N LEU A 109 -4.73 9.55 18.38
CA LEU A 109 -3.85 8.62 19.09
C LEU A 109 -3.46 9.15 20.48
N LYS A 110 -3.16 10.45 20.60
CA LYS A 110 -2.86 11.09 21.91
C LYS A 110 -4.05 11.02 22.85
N GLU A 111 -5.26 11.24 22.34
CA GLU A 111 -6.47 11.12 23.15
C GLU A 111 -6.65 9.69 23.68
N GLU A 112 -6.41 8.69 22.84
CA GLU A 112 -6.57 7.29 23.24
C GLU A 112 -5.49 6.85 24.26
N GLU A 113 -4.25 7.35 24.14
CA GLU A 113 -3.20 7.15 25.15
C GLU A 113 -3.58 7.78 26.51
N GLN A 114 -4.17 8.98 26.51
CA GLN A 114 -4.67 9.61 27.74
C GLN A 114 -5.84 8.81 28.35
N ARG A 115 -6.75 8.31 27.52
CA ARG A 115 -7.85 7.44 27.99
C ARG A 115 -7.33 6.15 28.60
N ALA A 116 -6.32 5.52 28.00
CA ALA A 116 -5.68 4.34 28.54
C ALA A 116 -5.07 4.59 29.92
N THR A 117 -4.40 5.74 30.11
CA THR A 117 -3.83 6.14 31.41
C THR A 117 -4.93 6.32 32.46
N ILE A 118 -6.02 7.00 32.12
CA ILE A 118 -7.16 7.20 33.03
C ILE A 118 -7.83 5.87 33.38
N VAL A 119 -7.94 4.92 32.44
CA VAL A 119 -8.49 3.58 32.69
C VAL A 119 -7.58 2.76 33.60
N MET A 120 -6.26 2.89 33.47
CA MET A 120 -5.30 2.26 34.39
C MET A 120 -5.40 2.84 35.80
N ASP A 121 -5.43 4.17 35.94
CA ASP A 121 -5.63 4.83 37.24
C ASP A 121 -6.98 4.45 37.90
N LYS A 122 -8.04 4.29 37.10
CA LYS A 122 -9.36 3.83 37.59
C LYS A 122 -9.41 2.34 37.97
N LYS A 123 -8.53 1.50 37.40
CA LYS A 123 -8.37 0.10 37.84
C LYS A 123 -7.75 0.03 39.22
N ASP A 124 -6.77 0.89 39.49
CA ASP A 124 -6.09 0.94 40.80
C ASP A 124 -6.95 1.66 41.87
N LEU A 125 -7.84 2.57 41.47
CA LEU A 125 -8.82 3.21 42.38
C LEU A 125 -10.11 2.40 42.61
N ARG A 126 -10.31 1.24 41.97
CA ARG A 126 -11.42 0.33 42.28
C ARG A 126 -11.13 -0.35 43.62
N ALA A 127 -11.42 0.40 44.68
CA ALA A 127 -11.44 -0.04 46.07
C ALA A 127 -11.94 -1.48 46.19
N LYS A 128 -11.12 -2.34 46.82
CA LYS A 128 -11.46 -3.66 47.39
C LYS A 128 -12.94 -4.06 47.17
N ASN A 129 -13.23 -4.72 46.06
CA ASN A 129 -14.53 -5.35 45.86
C ASN A 129 -14.58 -6.60 46.76
N VAL A 130 -15.18 -6.46 47.94
CA VAL A 130 -15.37 -7.54 48.94
C VAL A 130 -16.02 -8.82 48.35
N TRP A 131 -16.68 -8.69 47.20
CA TRP A 131 -17.36 -9.77 46.46
C TRP A 131 -16.43 -10.65 45.61
N GLU A 132 -15.18 -10.24 45.41
CA GLU A 132 -14.15 -11.02 44.70
C GLU A 132 -13.34 -11.90 45.66
N ASP A 133 -13.48 -11.71 46.98
CA ASP A 133 -12.84 -12.56 47.99
C ASP A 133 -13.58 -13.91 48.16
N PRO A 134 -12.87 -15.03 48.33
CA PRO A 134 -13.50 -16.34 48.59
C PRO A 134 -14.37 -16.29 49.85
N ILE A 135 -15.58 -16.86 49.77
CA ILE A 135 -16.65 -16.80 50.80
C ILE A 135 -16.15 -17.08 52.23
N GLY A 136 -15.11 -17.91 52.40
CA GLY A 136 -14.54 -18.25 53.71
C GLY A 136 -13.78 -17.14 54.44
N LYS A 137 -13.57 -15.96 53.84
CA LYS A 137 -12.85 -14.82 54.46
C LYS A 137 -13.75 -13.66 54.90
N LEU A 138 -15.07 -13.72 54.67
CA LEU A 138 -15.96 -12.63 55.03
C LEU A 138 -16.37 -12.71 56.51
N THR A 139 -16.41 -11.56 57.18
CA THR A 139 -17.03 -11.45 58.50
C THR A 139 -18.56 -11.54 58.38
N PRO A 140 -19.27 -11.96 59.45
CA PRO A 140 -20.73 -12.13 59.40
C PRO A 140 -21.49 -10.86 58.99
N ASP A 141 -21.02 -9.68 59.46
CA ASP A 141 -21.64 -8.39 59.17
C ASP A 141 -21.48 -7.98 57.70
N GLU A 142 -20.32 -8.30 57.10
CA GLU A 142 -20.06 -8.06 55.69
C GLU A 142 -20.88 -9.00 54.80
N ALA A 143 -21.02 -10.27 55.20
CA ALA A 143 -21.87 -11.24 54.50
C ALA A 143 -23.36 -10.82 54.52
N GLU A 144 -23.82 -10.21 55.62
CA GLU A 144 -25.19 -9.71 55.73
C GLU A 144 -25.42 -8.48 54.85
N LYS A 145 -24.44 -7.57 54.78
CA LYS A 145 -24.45 -6.44 53.83
C LYS A 145 -24.49 -6.93 52.38
N VAL A 146 -23.70 -7.96 52.07
CA VAL A 146 -23.64 -8.61 50.77
C VAL A 146 -25.00 -9.20 50.37
N LYS A 147 -25.61 -9.93 51.30
CA LYS A 147 -26.93 -10.54 51.12
C LYS A 147 -28.03 -9.49 50.91
N LYS A 148 -27.99 -8.39 51.66
CA LYS A 148 -28.96 -7.29 51.53
C LYS A 148 -28.90 -6.68 50.14
N GLN A 149 -27.70 -6.35 49.66
CA GLN A 149 -27.53 -5.78 48.32
C GLN A 149 -27.95 -6.78 47.25
N LEU A 150 -27.61 -8.07 47.36
CA LEU A 150 -28.08 -9.07 46.41
C LEU A 150 -29.62 -9.16 46.34
N GLY A 151 -30.31 -8.97 47.46
CA GLY A 151 -31.77 -8.91 47.53
C GLY A 151 -32.37 -7.68 46.83
N GLU A 152 -31.75 -6.52 46.99
CA GLU A 152 -32.15 -5.28 46.30
C GLU A 152 -32.01 -5.45 44.78
N TRP A 153 -30.88 -5.99 44.33
CA TRP A 153 -30.61 -6.25 42.91
C TRP A 153 -31.54 -7.29 42.33
N ARG A 154 -31.84 -8.35 43.08
CA ARG A 154 -32.84 -9.35 42.70
C ARG A 154 -34.18 -8.69 42.41
N THR A 155 -34.64 -7.79 43.29
CA THR A 155 -35.91 -7.09 43.14
C THR A 155 -35.92 -6.21 41.88
N ILE A 156 -34.83 -5.48 41.63
CA ILE A 156 -34.68 -4.65 40.42
C ILE A 156 -34.74 -5.52 39.16
N ILE A 157 -34.00 -6.63 39.13
CA ILE A 157 -33.96 -7.54 37.97
C ILE A 157 -35.35 -8.16 37.73
N PHE A 158 -36.06 -8.61 38.77
CA PHE A 158 -37.42 -9.13 38.61
C PHE A 158 -38.40 -8.09 38.07
N ASN A 159 -38.33 -6.84 38.56
CA ASN A 159 -39.17 -5.76 38.05
C ASN A 159 -38.88 -5.45 36.57
N ILE A 160 -37.61 -5.46 36.17
CA ILE A 160 -37.22 -5.25 34.76
C ILE A 160 -37.73 -6.40 33.89
N LEU A 161 -37.59 -7.64 34.33
CA LEU A 161 -38.06 -8.81 33.59
C LEU A 161 -39.59 -8.85 33.48
N ASP A 162 -40.31 -8.44 34.52
CA ASP A 162 -41.78 -8.37 34.51
C ASP A 162 -42.29 -7.25 33.59
N GLN A 163 -41.64 -6.09 33.58
CA GLN A 163 -41.93 -5.00 32.64
C GLN A 163 -41.74 -5.41 31.17
N GLN A 164 -40.72 -6.23 30.87
CA GLN A 164 -40.50 -6.75 29.52
C GLN A 164 -41.53 -7.83 29.14
N THR A 165 -41.98 -8.64 30.10
CA THR A 165 -43.00 -9.68 29.88
C THR A 165 -44.40 -9.10 29.63
N GLN A 166 -44.73 -7.96 30.27
CA GLN A 166 -45.99 -7.23 30.03
C GLN A 166 -46.01 -6.50 28.67
N ARG A 167 -44.87 -5.98 28.20
CA ARG A 167 -44.76 -5.36 26.87
C ARG A 167 -44.93 -6.34 25.72
N GLY A 168 -44.58 -7.61 25.90
CA GLY A 168 -44.71 -8.67 24.88
C GLY A 168 -46.11 -9.31 24.74
N ARG A 169 -47.09 -8.97 25.60
CA ARG A 169 -48.49 -9.47 25.51
C ARG A 169 -49.50 -8.45 24.95
N ALA A 170 -49.06 -7.22 24.66
CA ALA A 170 -49.91 -6.14 24.13
C ALA A 170 -49.74 -5.91 22.61
N THR A 171 -49.09 -6.85 21.92
CA THR A 171 -49.00 -6.97 20.45
C THR A 171 -49.37 -8.39 20.06
#